data_AF-A0AA37MJ19-F1
#
_entry.id   AF-A0AA37MJ19-F1
#
_cell.length_a   1.000
_cell.length_b   1.000
_cell.length_c   1.000
_cell.angle_alpha   90.00
_cell.angle_beta   90.00
_cell.angle_gamma   90.00
#
_symmetry.space_group_name_H-M   'P 1'
#
loop_
_entity.id
_entity.type
_entity.pdbx_description
1 polymer ?
#
loop_
_entity_poly.entity_id
_entity_poly.type
_entity_poly.pdbx_seq_one_letter_code
_entity_poly.pdbx_strand_id
1 'polypeptide(L)'
;MATTTTAPAVDTTAIIQVEANREFLSIAEALQMMQDPSVAEKILPKYGYQFKKNYEIYRVNKYKAMFYKNCTLPKQTSTGAYLDLPKAQKKGTSSYVAISENVEIGVYNNKAYENLVNQILGTPGFTLAHDGYEQEYSNGTYSIYTYNPMRRIRIEKTL
;
A
#
# COMPACT_ATOMS: atom_id res chain seq x y z
N MET A 1 43.19 10.79 36.77
CA MET A 1 42.04 10.02 36.24
C MET A 1 41.35 10.92 35.21
N ALA A 2 41.37 10.55 33.93
CA ALA A 2 40.69 11.32 32.88
C ALA A 2 39.38 10.59 32.55
N THR A 3 38.25 11.22 32.85
CA THR A 3 36.92 10.70 32.53
C THR A 3 36.64 10.91 31.05
N THR A 4 36.55 9.80 30.30
CA THR A 4 36.01 9.74 28.95
C THR A 4 34.50 9.98 28.99
N THR A 5 34.03 11.10 28.47
CA THR A 5 32.61 11.30 28.13
C THR A 5 32.42 10.87 26.68
N THR A 6 31.98 9.64 26.48
CA THR A 6 31.49 9.18 25.18
C THR A 6 30.07 9.72 25.01
N ALA A 7 29.90 10.65 24.07
CA ALA A 7 28.59 11.11 23.64
C ALA A 7 27.78 9.92 23.07
N PRO A 8 26.46 9.83 23.32
CA PRO A 8 25.64 8.81 22.69
C PRO A 8 25.64 9.02 21.18
N ALA A 9 25.98 7.97 20.43
CA ALA A 9 25.84 7.97 18.98
C ALA A 9 24.37 8.15 18.64
N VAL A 10 24.03 9.26 17.99
CA VAL A 10 22.72 9.46 17.38
C VAL A 10 22.64 8.46 16.23
N ASP A 11 21.84 7.41 16.42
CA ASP A 11 21.48 6.46 15.36
C ASP A 11 20.70 7.23 14.31
N THR A 12 21.45 7.77 13.35
CA THR A 12 20.89 8.47 12.20
C THR A 12 20.47 7.37 11.25
N THR A 13 19.29 6.79 11.49
CA THR A 13 18.65 5.90 10.53
C THR A 13 18.59 6.64 9.21
N ALA A 14 19.47 6.25 8.28
CA ALA A 14 19.58 6.92 7.00
C ALA A 14 18.21 6.86 6.34
N ILE A 15 17.62 8.02 6.05
CA ILE A 15 16.41 8.11 5.24
C ILE A 15 16.78 7.51 3.88
N ILE A 16 16.37 6.27 3.63
CA ILE A 16 16.63 5.64 2.34
C ILE A 16 15.67 6.30 1.35
N GLN A 17 16.15 7.30 0.63
CA GLN A 17 15.39 7.92 -0.45
C GLN A 17 15.29 6.91 -1.60
N VAL A 18 14.18 6.18 -1.66
CA VAL A 18 13.93 5.17 -2.70
C VAL A 18 13.11 5.76 -3.83
N GLU A 19 13.59 5.60 -5.07
CA GLU A 19 12.81 5.93 -6.26
C GLU A 19 11.59 5.01 -6.35
N ALA A 20 10.41 5.62 -6.49
CA ALA A 20 9.17 4.88 -6.66
C ALA A 20 9.17 4.11 -7.97
N ASN A 21 8.72 2.86 -7.94
CA ASN A 21 8.61 2.05 -9.14
C ASN A 21 7.55 2.63 -10.10
N ARG A 22 7.95 2.90 -11.34
CA ARG A 22 7.10 3.51 -12.38
C ARG A 22 5.93 2.62 -12.83
N GLU A 23 5.93 1.34 -12.48
CA GLU A 23 4.86 0.39 -12.80
C GLU A 23 3.75 0.34 -11.74
N PHE A 24 3.93 0.88 -10.54
CA PHE A 24 2.97 0.71 -9.44
C PHE A 24 2.59 2.06 -8.84
N LEU A 25 1.41 2.12 -8.22
CA LEU A 25 1.02 3.27 -7.41
C LEU A 25 2.05 3.46 -6.29
N SER A 26 2.57 4.68 -6.13
CA SER A 26 3.51 5.00 -5.05
C SER A 26 2.80 5.22 -3.70
N ILE A 27 3.55 5.14 -2.60
CA ILE A 27 3.02 5.44 -1.26
C ILE A 27 2.58 6.91 -1.15
N ALA A 28 3.33 7.83 -1.75
CA ALA A 28 2.99 9.25 -1.78
C ALA A 28 1.65 9.52 -2.48
N GLU A 29 1.43 8.89 -3.64
CA GLU A 29 0.16 9.02 -4.37
C GLU A 29 -0.99 8.32 -3.64
N ALA A 30 -0.74 7.19 -2.98
CA ALA A 30 -1.74 6.52 -2.17
C ALA A 30 -2.16 7.37 -0.95
N LEU A 31 -1.23 8.08 -0.31
CA LEU A 31 -1.52 9.07 0.73
C LEU A 31 -2.31 10.26 0.18
N GLN A 32 -2.01 10.72 -1.04
CA GLN A 32 -2.80 11.75 -1.71
C GLN A 32 -4.25 11.27 -1.95
N MET A 33 -4.44 10.01 -2.32
CA MET A 33 -5.77 9.40 -2.47
C MET A 33 -6.52 9.26 -1.14
N MET A 34 -5.81 9.09 -0.02
CA MET A 34 -6.42 9.11 1.32
C MET A 34 -6.94 10.50 1.71
N GLN A 35 -6.29 11.57 1.23
CA GLN A 35 -6.73 12.95 1.46
C GLN A 35 -7.91 13.32 0.55
N ASP A 36 -7.84 12.92 -0.71
CA ASP A 36 -8.89 13.15 -1.70
C ASP A 36 -9.08 11.90 -2.59
N PRO A 37 -10.09 11.06 -2.29
CA PRO A 37 -10.37 9.86 -3.06
C PRO A 37 -10.68 10.12 -4.54
N SER A 38 -11.12 11.32 -4.92
CA SER A 38 -11.42 11.66 -6.32
C SER A 38 -10.18 11.70 -7.20
N VAL A 39 -8.99 11.83 -6.60
CA VAL A 39 -7.71 11.84 -7.31
C VAL A 39 -7.35 10.45 -7.87
N ALA A 40 -7.90 9.37 -7.31
CA ALA A 40 -7.64 8.00 -7.77
C ALA A 40 -7.92 7.82 -9.27
N GLU A 41 -9.03 8.40 -9.76
CA GLU A 41 -9.43 8.33 -11.17
C GLU A 41 -8.50 9.11 -12.10
N LYS A 42 -7.66 10.01 -11.58
CA LYS A 42 -6.65 10.75 -12.34
C LYS A 42 -5.27 10.09 -12.30
N ILE A 43 -4.91 9.45 -11.18
CA ILE A 43 -3.59 8.83 -10.98
C ILE A 43 -3.52 7.45 -11.63
N LEU A 44 -4.46 6.57 -11.29
CA LEU A 44 -4.37 5.14 -11.61
C LEU A 44 -4.40 4.82 -13.11
N PRO A 45 -5.10 5.58 -13.99
CA PRO A 45 -5.01 5.35 -15.43
C PRO A 45 -3.59 5.53 -16.00
N LYS A 46 -2.74 6.38 -15.41
CA LYS A 46 -1.35 6.59 -15.86
C LYS A 46 -0.52 5.31 -15.82
N TYR A 47 -0.85 4.41 -14.89
CA TYR A 47 -0.19 3.13 -14.70
C TYR A 47 -0.85 1.99 -15.49
N GLY A 48 -1.99 2.24 -16.15
CA GLY A 48 -2.76 1.23 -16.89
C GLY A 48 -3.70 0.39 -16.03
N TYR A 49 -4.16 0.90 -14.89
CA TYR A 49 -5.20 0.21 -14.10
C TYR A 49 -6.57 0.32 -14.76
N GLN A 50 -7.32 -0.77 -14.71
CA GLN A 50 -8.74 -0.83 -15.06
C GLN A 50 -9.60 -0.59 -13.81
N PHE A 51 -10.74 0.06 -13.98
CA PHE A 51 -11.64 0.44 -12.88
C PHE A 51 -12.86 -0.47 -12.77
N LYS A 52 -13.21 -0.84 -11.53
CA LYS A 52 -14.45 -1.52 -11.17
C LYS A 52 -15.09 -0.86 -9.95
N LYS A 53 -16.30 -0.33 -10.13
CA LYS A 53 -17.11 0.23 -9.04
C LYS A 53 -17.77 -0.87 -8.21
N ASN A 54 -17.97 -0.60 -6.91
CA ASN A 54 -18.70 -1.44 -5.96
C ASN A 54 -18.21 -2.89 -5.95
N TYR A 55 -16.93 -3.08 -5.66
CA TYR A 55 -16.31 -4.40 -5.62
C TYR A 55 -16.49 -5.02 -4.23
N GLU A 56 -17.17 -6.15 -4.17
CA GLU A 56 -17.36 -6.92 -2.95
C GLU A 56 -16.63 -8.26 -3.08
N ILE A 57 -15.87 -8.64 -2.05
CA ILE A 57 -15.45 -10.02 -1.86
C ILE A 57 -16.56 -10.68 -1.06
N TYR A 58 -17.20 -11.70 -1.65
CA TYR A 58 -18.40 -12.33 -1.12
C TYR A 58 -18.27 -12.70 0.36
N ARG A 59 -19.07 -12.05 1.22
CA ARG A 59 -19.10 -12.23 2.69
C ARG A 59 -17.79 -11.92 3.43
N VAL A 60 -16.82 -11.25 2.79
CA VAL A 60 -15.53 -10.91 3.40
C VAL A 60 -15.36 -9.40 3.54
N ASN A 61 -15.41 -8.65 2.43
CA ASN A 61 -15.14 -7.21 2.46
C ASN A 61 -15.82 -6.46 1.31
N LYS A 62 -16.05 -5.15 1.48
CA LYS A 62 -16.66 -4.28 0.47
C LYS A 62 -15.78 -3.07 0.19
N TYR A 63 -15.56 -2.79 -1.08
CA TYR A 63 -14.79 -1.66 -1.56
C TYR A 63 -15.66 -0.76 -2.44
N LYS A 64 -15.54 0.55 -2.24
CA LYS A 64 -16.20 1.58 -3.08
C LYS A 64 -15.70 1.47 -4.53
N ALA A 65 -14.39 1.22 -4.68
CA ALA A 65 -13.74 1.02 -5.96
C ALA A 65 -12.63 -0.02 -5.88
N MET A 66 -12.44 -0.76 -6.98
CA MET A 66 -11.31 -1.64 -7.21
C MET A 66 -10.65 -1.26 -8.52
N PHE A 67 -9.35 -0.97 -8.46
CA PHE A 67 -8.52 -0.75 -9.61
C PHE A 67 -7.59 -1.94 -9.76
N TYR A 68 -7.42 -2.49 -10.97
CA TYR A 68 -6.55 -3.65 -11.16
C TYR A 68 -5.76 -3.55 -12.47
N LYS A 69 -4.51 -4.01 -12.43
CA LYS A 69 -3.59 -3.99 -13.57
C LYS A 69 -3.02 -5.38 -13.80
N ASN A 70 -3.03 -5.84 -15.06
CA ASN A 70 -2.59 -7.18 -15.48
C ASN A 70 -3.21 -8.32 -14.65
N CYS A 71 -4.45 -8.13 -14.20
CA CYS A 71 -5.18 -9.10 -13.39
C CYS A 71 -6.49 -9.51 -14.08
N THR A 72 -6.95 -10.72 -13.78
CA THR A 72 -8.33 -11.14 -14.04
C THR A 72 -9.18 -10.97 -12.81
N LEU A 73 -10.42 -10.53 -13.01
CA LEU A 73 -11.42 -10.60 -11.95
C LEU A 73 -11.81 -12.07 -11.70
N PRO A 74 -11.97 -12.51 -10.44
CA PRO A 74 -12.45 -13.84 -10.13
C PRO A 74 -13.87 -14.10 -10.62
N LYS A 75 -14.37 -15.31 -10.39
CA LYS A 75 -15.78 -15.63 -10.65
C LYS A 75 -16.67 -14.68 -9.86
N GLN A 76 -17.60 -14.04 -10.56
CA GLN A 76 -18.62 -13.20 -9.99
C GLN A 76 -19.75 -14.07 -9.43
N THR A 77 -20.18 -13.84 -8.20
CA THR A 77 -21.25 -14.59 -7.52
C THR A 77 -22.60 -13.87 -7.57
N SER A 78 -22.58 -12.53 -7.56
CA SER A 78 -23.73 -11.66 -7.79
C SER A 78 -23.26 -10.32 -8.33
N THR A 79 -24.15 -9.38 -8.64
CA THR A 79 -23.77 -8.06 -9.16
C THR A 79 -22.79 -7.34 -8.23
N GLY A 80 -21.54 -7.16 -8.67
CA GLY A 80 -20.48 -6.52 -7.88
C GLY A 80 -19.76 -7.43 -6.88
N ALA A 81 -20.28 -8.63 -6.59
CA ALA A 81 -19.66 -9.57 -5.67
C ALA A 81 -18.83 -10.64 -6.39
N TYR A 82 -17.59 -10.83 -5.93
CA TYR A 82 -16.58 -11.72 -6.47
C TYR A 82 -16.13 -12.71 -5.40
N LEU A 83 -15.66 -13.89 -5.82
CA LEU A 83 -15.16 -14.89 -4.88
C LEU A 83 -13.89 -14.46 -4.13
N ASP A 84 -13.11 -13.54 -4.68
CA ASP A 84 -11.79 -13.16 -4.15
C ASP A 84 -11.36 -11.79 -4.72
N LEU A 85 -10.13 -11.38 -4.46
CA LEU A 85 -9.44 -10.24 -5.07
C LEU A 85 -8.97 -10.53 -6.52
N PRO A 86 -8.67 -9.48 -7.32
CA PRO A 86 -8.16 -9.63 -8.69
C PRO A 86 -6.94 -10.56 -8.76
N LYS A 87 -6.96 -11.59 -9.59
CA LYS A 87 -5.89 -12.59 -9.69
C LYS A 87 -4.83 -12.17 -10.69
N ALA A 88 -3.55 -12.34 -10.33
CA ALA A 88 -2.43 -12.02 -11.21
C ALA A 88 -2.48 -12.81 -12.52
N GLN A 89 -2.23 -12.14 -13.64
CA GLN A 89 -2.04 -12.80 -14.95
C GLN A 89 -0.64 -12.61 -15.51
N LYS A 90 0.02 -11.49 -15.20
CA LYS A 90 1.37 -11.18 -15.68
C LYS A 90 2.37 -11.14 -14.53
N LYS A 91 3.38 -12.00 -14.57
CA LYS A 91 4.45 -12.02 -13.57
C LYS A 91 5.15 -10.66 -13.51
N GLY A 92 5.39 -10.16 -12.30
CA GLY A 92 6.19 -8.96 -12.07
C GLY A 92 5.48 -7.62 -12.20
N THR A 93 4.30 -7.53 -12.83
CA THR A 93 3.58 -6.26 -13.03
C THR A 93 2.09 -6.31 -12.66
N SER A 94 1.59 -7.46 -12.19
CA SER A 94 0.23 -7.59 -11.69
C SER A 94 0.07 -6.90 -10.34
N SER A 95 -1.00 -6.14 -10.17
CA SER A 95 -1.33 -5.44 -8.93
C SER A 95 -2.80 -4.99 -8.91
N TYR A 96 -3.29 -4.65 -7.73
CA TYR A 96 -4.58 -3.99 -7.54
C TYR A 96 -4.47 -2.89 -6.48
N VAL A 97 -5.41 -1.95 -6.56
CA VAL A 97 -5.64 -0.89 -5.56
C VAL A 97 -7.12 -0.91 -5.19
N ALA A 98 -7.42 -1.20 -3.93
CA ALA A 98 -8.79 -1.23 -3.41
C ALA A 98 -9.05 0.01 -2.56
N ILE A 99 -10.19 0.66 -2.76
CA ILE A 99 -10.56 1.91 -2.08
C ILE A 99 -11.84 1.70 -1.28
N SER A 100 -11.79 1.99 0.01
CA SER A 100 -12.95 2.03 0.92
C SER A 100 -12.90 3.29 1.81
N GLU A 101 -12.83 3.13 3.14
CA GLU A 101 -12.33 4.16 4.07
C GLU A 101 -10.80 4.18 4.13
N ASN A 102 -10.17 3.14 3.57
CA ASN A 102 -8.73 2.97 3.43
C ASN A 102 -8.33 2.80 1.97
N VAL A 103 -7.03 2.91 1.70
CA VAL A 103 -6.42 2.57 0.41
C VAL A 103 -5.55 1.34 0.61
N GLU A 104 -5.88 0.23 -0.05
CA GLU A 104 -5.10 -1.00 -0.04
C GLU A 104 -4.40 -1.20 -1.38
N ILE A 105 -3.10 -1.48 -1.37
CA ILE A 105 -2.29 -1.83 -2.54
C ILE A 105 -1.86 -3.29 -2.40
N GLY A 106 -2.26 -4.12 -3.36
CA GLY A 106 -1.79 -5.50 -3.47
C GLY A 106 -0.86 -5.68 -4.68
N VAL A 107 0.33 -6.22 -4.46
CA VAL A 107 1.28 -6.54 -5.53
C VAL A 107 1.64 -8.03 -5.55
N TYR A 108 1.82 -8.58 -6.74
CA TYR A 108 2.05 -10.02 -6.92
C TYR A 108 3.52 -10.40 -7.08
N ASN A 109 4.45 -9.56 -6.61
CA ASN A 109 5.88 -9.87 -6.60
C ASN A 109 6.61 -9.17 -5.45
N ASN A 110 7.67 -9.79 -4.93
CA ASN A 110 8.41 -9.30 -3.76
C ASN A 110 9.13 -7.97 -4.03
N LYS A 111 9.74 -7.81 -5.21
CA LYS A 111 10.48 -6.59 -5.55
C LYS A 111 9.60 -5.33 -5.49
N ALA A 112 8.37 -5.42 -5.98
CA ALA A 112 7.41 -4.32 -5.89
C ALA A 112 6.98 -4.07 -4.43
N TYR A 113 6.76 -5.13 -3.66
CA TYR A 113 6.39 -5.03 -2.25
C TYR A 113 7.49 -4.35 -1.43
N GLU A 114 8.73 -4.80 -1.56
CA GLU A 114 9.90 -4.21 -0.90
C GLU A 114 10.11 -2.74 -1.32
N ASN A 115 9.88 -2.41 -2.60
CA ASN A 115 9.94 -1.02 -3.05
C ASN A 115 8.87 -0.15 -2.37
N LEU A 116 7.65 -0.66 -2.15
CA LEU A 116 6.61 0.05 -1.40
C LEU A 116 6.98 0.20 0.09
N VAL A 117 7.49 -0.86 0.72
CA VAL A 117 7.96 -0.80 2.12
C VAL A 117 9.08 0.23 2.28
N ASN A 118 10.07 0.22 1.38
CA ASN A 118 11.17 1.19 1.44
C ASN A 118 10.70 2.63 1.19
N GLN A 119 9.65 2.84 0.38
CA GLN A 119 9.03 4.17 0.25
C GLN A 119 8.41 4.62 1.57
N ILE A 120 7.78 3.73 2.36
CA ILE A 120 7.26 4.06 3.70
C ILE A 120 8.42 4.51 4.60
N LEU A 121 9.49 3.71 4.67
CA LEU A 121 10.68 4.01 5.48
C LEU A 121 11.41 5.30 5.05
N GLY A 122 11.33 5.64 3.76
CA GLY A 122 11.85 6.89 3.21
C GLY A 122 10.89 8.08 3.35
N THR A 123 9.64 7.88 3.77
CA THR A 123 8.65 8.96 3.93
C THR A 123 8.82 9.61 5.30
N PRO A 124 9.11 10.92 5.38
CA PRO A 124 9.32 11.59 6.66
C PRO A 124 8.14 11.47 7.62
N GLY A 125 8.45 11.23 8.89
CA GLY A 125 7.47 11.16 9.98
C GLY A 125 6.84 9.80 10.21
N PHE A 126 6.96 8.83 9.29
CA PHE A 126 6.53 7.46 9.55
C PHE A 126 7.57 6.72 10.40
N THR A 127 7.12 6.21 11.54
CA THR A 127 7.92 5.36 12.44
C THR A 127 7.20 4.06 12.72
N LEU A 128 7.94 2.98 12.96
CA LEU A 128 7.37 1.69 13.35
C LEU A 128 6.64 1.84 14.70
N ALA A 129 5.31 1.71 14.67
CA ALA A 129 4.45 1.81 15.84
C ALA A 129 4.17 0.43 16.46
N HIS A 130 4.04 -0.59 15.63
CA HIS A 130 3.82 -1.97 16.07
C HIS A 130 4.53 -2.95 15.14
N ASP A 131 5.29 -3.88 15.73
CA ASP A 131 6.00 -4.94 15.01
C ASP A 131 5.34 -6.29 15.31
N GLY A 132 4.32 -6.62 14.53
CA GLY A 132 3.53 -7.84 14.71
C GLY A 132 3.36 -8.62 13.40
N TYR A 133 2.26 -9.39 13.33
CA TYR A 133 1.92 -10.15 12.12
C TYR A 133 1.76 -9.25 10.88
N GLU A 134 1.15 -8.08 11.08
CA GLU A 134 1.30 -6.92 10.21
C GLU A 134 2.19 -5.90 10.94
N GLN A 135 3.12 -5.29 10.23
CA GLN A 135 3.87 -4.15 10.77
C GLN A 135 3.07 -2.88 10.54
N GLU A 136 2.98 -2.02 11.54
CA GLU A 136 2.33 -0.72 11.45
C GLU A 136 3.37 0.39 11.50
N TYR A 137 3.40 1.24 10.48
CA TYR A 137 4.15 2.48 10.47
C TYR A 137 3.18 3.65 10.60
N SER A 138 3.40 4.54 11.56
CA SER A 138 2.51 5.67 11.79
C SER A 138 3.27 6.99 11.82
N ASN A 139 2.62 8.05 11.34
CA ASN A 139 3.05 9.44 11.51
C ASN A 139 2.09 10.26 12.39
N GLY A 140 1.19 9.58 13.12
CA GLY A 140 0.17 10.19 13.96
C GLY A 140 -1.09 10.68 13.22
N THR A 141 -1.03 10.89 11.90
CA THR A 141 -2.21 11.23 11.07
C THR A 141 -2.69 10.04 10.25
N TYR A 142 -1.74 9.23 9.76
CA TYR A 142 -1.99 8.02 8.99
C TYR A 142 -1.20 6.86 9.58
N SER A 143 -1.79 5.68 9.53
CA SER A 143 -1.13 4.41 9.78
C SER A 143 -1.04 3.62 8.47
N ILE A 144 0.12 3.05 8.20
CA ILE A 144 0.40 2.20 7.04
C ILE A 144 0.75 0.80 7.56
N TYR A 145 -0.14 -0.14 7.29
CA TYR A 145 0.03 -1.55 7.61
C TYR A 145 0.70 -2.27 6.46
N THR A 146 1.71 -3.07 6.77
CA THR A 146 2.42 -3.92 5.79
C THR A 146 2.23 -5.38 6.12
N TYR A 147 1.77 -6.14 5.13
CA TYR A 147 1.46 -7.56 5.28
C TYR A 147 2.22 -8.38 4.23
N ASN A 148 3.36 -8.93 4.65
CA ASN A 148 4.32 -9.60 3.77
C ASN A 148 3.77 -10.89 3.12
N PRO A 149 3.13 -11.83 3.86
CA PRO A 149 2.63 -13.09 3.26
C PRO A 149 1.77 -12.90 1.99
N MET A 150 0.94 -11.85 1.97
CA MET A 150 0.12 -11.52 0.80
C MET A 150 0.62 -10.31 0.00
N ARG A 151 1.76 -9.70 0.38
CA ARG A 151 2.35 -8.52 -0.23
C ARG A 151 1.35 -7.36 -0.37
N ARG A 152 0.74 -6.99 0.75
CA ARG A 152 -0.28 -5.93 0.82
C ARG A 152 0.20 -4.79 1.68
N ILE A 153 -0.16 -3.59 1.26
CA ILE A 153 0.00 -2.35 2.01
C ILE A 153 -1.39 -1.76 2.20
N ARG A 154 -1.76 -1.37 3.42
CA ARG A 154 -3.05 -0.74 3.72
C ARG A 154 -2.79 0.58 4.43
N ILE A 155 -3.30 1.68 3.88
CA ILE A 155 -3.17 3.02 4.43
C ILE A 155 -4.50 3.43 5.03
N GLU A 156 -4.48 3.83 6.29
CA GLU A 156 -5.66 4.22 7.06
C GLU A 156 -5.41 5.56 7.74
N LYS A 157 -6.47 6.33 7.95
CA LYS A 157 -6.38 7.57 8.72
C LYS A 157 -6.45 7.23 10.21
N THR A 158 -5.47 7.68 10.97
CA THR A 158 -5.48 7.61 12.43
C THR A 158 -6.46 8.68 12.94
N LEU A 159 -7.39 8.28 13.81
CA LEU A 159 -8.52 9.10 14.28
C LEU A 159 -8.08 10.42 14.93
#